data_AF-A0A958U5M1-F1
#
_entry.id   AF-A0A958U5M1-F1
#
_cell.length_a   1.000
_cell.length_b   1.000
_cell.length_c   1.000
_cell.angle_alpha   90.00
_cell.angle_beta   90.00
_cell.angle_gamma   90.00
#
_symmetry.space_group_name_H-M   'P 1'
#
loop_
_entity.id
_entity.type
_entity.pdbx_description
1 polymer ?
#
loop_
_entity_poly.entity_id
_entity_poly.type
_entity_poly.pdbx_seq_one_letter_code
_entity_poly.pdbx_strand_id
1 'polypeptide(L)'
;MKKLLLLGLVFFIGCTPNTDVAFYEFNEEDYTFLPTVYENTQQAVFRNQLDEEITIKVFRYAISKERVGGISLSGNSSPLVDVNKLLLDFTVEGDHCSKFYLSFYKRESTVYSRFDLATGGVPCEIREVFQFETPYSNLQNMSIGNKIYDKVLIIETQNPSSFSQNYNLTKLYFDLKFGFIGFDDTQNNINYRIVN
;
A
#
# COMPACT_ATOMS: atom_id res chain seq x y z
N MET A 1 -74.52 20.48 -16.44
CA MET A 1 -73.22 20.73 -15.77
C MET A 1 -72.64 19.39 -15.29
N LYS A 2 -71.67 18.83 -16.02
CA LYS A 2 -70.89 17.65 -15.59
C LYS A 2 -69.42 18.07 -15.58
N LYS A 3 -68.84 18.13 -14.39
CA LYS A 3 -67.41 18.40 -14.18
C LYS A 3 -66.64 17.14 -14.57
N LEU A 4 -65.84 17.21 -15.64
CA LEU A 4 -64.86 16.19 -15.95
C LEU A 4 -63.63 16.46 -15.08
N LEU A 5 -63.41 15.63 -14.05
CA LEU A 5 -62.18 15.63 -13.27
C LEU A 5 -61.10 14.94 -14.12
N LEU A 6 -60.19 15.72 -14.69
CA LEU A 6 -59.00 15.19 -15.34
C LEU A 6 -58.01 14.81 -14.23
N LEU A 7 -58.01 13.55 -13.79
CA LEU A 7 -56.91 13.02 -12.98
C LEU A 7 -55.68 12.91 -13.88
N GLY A 8 -54.80 13.92 -13.77
CA GLY A 8 -53.43 13.81 -14.28
C GLY A 8 -52.71 12.74 -13.48
N LEU A 9 -52.53 11.56 -14.06
CA LEU A 9 -51.60 10.55 -13.57
C LEU A 9 -50.19 11.14 -13.70
N VAL A 10 -49.67 11.67 -12.61
CA VAL A 10 -48.23 11.93 -12.47
C VAL A 10 -47.57 10.57 -12.34
N PHE A 11 -47.13 10.01 -13.47
CA PHE A 11 -46.15 8.94 -13.45
C PHE A 11 -44.85 9.53 -12.92
N PHE A 12 -44.63 9.39 -11.61
CA PHE A 12 -43.28 9.37 -11.06
C PHE A 12 -42.60 8.14 -11.66
N ILE A 13 -41.98 8.30 -12.83
CA ILE A 13 -40.89 7.44 -13.26
C ILE A 13 -39.79 7.71 -12.24
N GLY A 14 -39.84 6.97 -11.13
CA GLY A 14 -38.72 6.87 -10.22
C GLY A 14 -37.57 6.31 -11.02
N CYS A 15 -36.66 7.18 -11.47
CA CYS A 15 -35.30 6.77 -11.71
C CYS A 15 -34.79 6.27 -10.36
N THR A 16 -34.93 4.97 -10.08
CA THR A 16 -34.02 4.32 -9.13
C THR A 16 -32.63 4.60 -9.69
N PRO A 17 -31.80 5.42 -9.02
CA PRO A 17 -30.44 5.63 -9.49
C PRO A 17 -29.83 4.24 -9.55
N ASN A 18 -29.34 3.86 -10.73
CA ASN A 18 -28.64 2.62 -10.90
C ASN A 18 -27.38 2.74 -10.04
N THR A 19 -27.41 2.20 -8.82
CA THR A 19 -26.33 2.29 -7.83
C THR A 19 -25.22 1.30 -8.10
N ASP A 20 -25.14 0.76 -9.32
CA ASP A 20 -24.03 -0.06 -9.79
C ASP A 20 -22.83 0.85 -10.02
N VAL A 21 -22.19 1.16 -8.90
CA VAL A 21 -20.87 1.77 -8.86
C VAL A 21 -19.90 0.78 -9.48
N ALA A 22 -19.09 1.24 -10.44
CA ALA A 22 -18.08 0.40 -11.08
C ALA A 22 -17.18 -0.26 -10.02
N PHE A 23 -16.93 -1.56 -10.18
CA PHE A 23 -16.08 -2.33 -9.29
C PHE A 23 -14.85 -2.84 -10.05
N TYR A 24 -13.67 -2.52 -9.52
CA TYR A 24 -12.40 -2.91 -10.10
C TYR A 24 -11.70 -3.98 -9.23
N GLU A 25 -11.55 -5.17 -9.80
CA GLU A 25 -10.90 -6.32 -9.17
C GLU A 25 -9.51 -6.56 -9.75
N PHE A 26 -8.60 -7.09 -8.92
CA PHE A 26 -7.32 -7.60 -9.40
C PHE A 26 -7.54 -8.76 -10.39
N ASN A 27 -6.78 -8.78 -11.47
CA ASN A 27 -6.71 -9.89 -12.43
C ASN A 27 -5.43 -10.71 -12.21
N GLU A 28 -5.25 -11.79 -12.97
CA GLU A 28 -4.09 -12.68 -12.86
C GLU A 28 -2.74 -11.96 -13.07
N GLU A 29 -2.67 -10.99 -13.98
CA GLU A 29 -1.45 -10.24 -14.26
C GLU A 29 -1.04 -9.32 -13.09
N ASP A 30 -2.02 -8.75 -12.40
CA ASP A 30 -1.81 -7.89 -11.23
C ASP A 30 -1.07 -8.64 -10.12
N TYR A 31 -1.34 -9.93 -9.92
CA TYR A 31 -0.69 -10.76 -8.89
C TYR A 31 0.81 -10.93 -9.10
N THR A 32 1.34 -10.56 -10.26
CA THR A 32 2.80 -10.50 -10.46
C THR A 32 3.46 -9.28 -9.78
N PHE A 33 2.65 -8.36 -9.25
CA PHE A 33 3.05 -7.13 -8.54
C PHE A 33 2.36 -6.98 -7.17
N LEU A 34 1.74 -8.05 -6.66
CA LEU A 34 1.10 -8.06 -5.35
C LEU A 34 1.85 -9.00 -4.39
N PRO A 35 2.28 -8.52 -3.22
CA PRO A 35 3.04 -9.30 -2.24
C PRO A 35 2.15 -10.27 -1.43
N THR A 36 1.74 -11.39 -2.03
CA THR A 36 0.85 -12.38 -1.39
C THR A 36 1.53 -13.25 -0.34
N VAL A 37 2.86 -13.23 -0.24
CA VAL A 37 3.64 -14.04 0.72
C VAL A 37 3.25 -13.78 2.18
N TYR A 38 2.73 -12.58 2.45
CA TYR A 38 2.34 -12.13 3.79
C TYR A 38 0.99 -12.67 4.26
N GLU A 39 0.22 -13.34 3.40
CA GLU A 39 -0.99 -14.06 3.83
C GLU A 39 -0.67 -15.13 4.88
N ASN A 40 0.53 -15.72 4.79
CA ASN A 40 0.97 -16.82 5.65
C ASN A 40 2.21 -16.48 6.50
N THR A 41 2.72 -15.25 6.42
CA THR A 41 3.95 -14.83 7.11
C THR A 41 3.61 -13.88 8.25
N GLN A 42 4.05 -14.19 9.46
CA GLN A 42 3.78 -13.37 10.65
C GLN A 42 4.89 -12.34 10.93
N GLN A 43 6.11 -12.60 10.48
CA GLN A 43 7.25 -11.70 10.67
C GLN A 43 8.37 -11.95 9.65
N ALA A 44 9.22 -10.95 9.46
CA ALA A 44 10.48 -11.04 8.75
C ALA A 44 11.60 -10.49 9.64
N VAL A 45 12.72 -11.21 9.72
CA VAL A 45 13.89 -10.83 10.53
C VAL A 45 14.98 -10.31 9.60
N PHE A 46 15.50 -9.14 9.92
CA PHE A 46 16.58 -8.48 9.21
C PHE A 46 17.77 -8.36 10.15
N ARG A 47 18.97 -8.61 9.65
CA ARG A 47 20.19 -8.57 10.46
C ARG A 47 21.27 -7.77 9.78
N ASN A 48 22.09 -7.11 10.60
CA ASN A 48 23.24 -6.37 10.12
C ASN A 48 24.61 -7.01 10.29
N GLN A 49 25.65 -6.32 9.80
CA GLN A 49 27.03 -6.77 9.87
C GLN A 49 27.56 -6.85 11.32
N LEU A 50 26.89 -6.18 12.25
CA LEU A 50 27.18 -6.20 13.68
C LEU A 50 26.31 -7.21 14.44
N ASP A 51 25.56 -8.08 13.73
CA ASP A 51 24.62 -9.05 14.30
C ASP A 51 23.43 -8.42 15.04
N GLU A 52 23.17 -7.12 14.85
CA GLU A 52 21.94 -6.50 15.33
C GLU A 52 20.76 -7.02 14.50
N GLU A 53 19.64 -7.31 15.17
CA GLU A 53 18.42 -7.81 14.54
C GLU A 53 17.28 -6.80 14.64
N ILE A 54 16.56 -6.66 13.54
CA ILE A 54 15.30 -5.93 13.45
C ILE A 54 14.25 -6.92 12.97
N THR A 55 13.25 -7.16 13.81
CA THR A 55 12.09 -7.98 13.44
C THR A 55 10.95 -7.08 13.03
N ILE A 56 10.49 -7.26 11.78
CA ILE A 56 9.29 -6.62 11.26
C ILE A 56 8.15 -7.62 11.38
N LYS A 57 7.13 -7.30 12.17
CA LYS A 57 5.92 -8.10 12.30
C LYS A 57 4.87 -7.64 11.30
N VAL A 58 4.20 -8.61 10.69
CA VAL A 58 3.02 -8.38 9.86
C VAL A 58 1.83 -8.35 10.80
N PHE A 59 1.34 -7.15 11.11
CA PHE A 59 0.19 -6.98 11.99
C PHE A 59 -1.12 -7.31 11.28
N ARG A 60 -1.20 -6.96 9.99
CA ARG A 60 -2.40 -7.21 9.18
C ARG A 60 -2.03 -7.50 7.73
N TYR A 61 -2.65 -8.52 7.19
CA TYR A 61 -2.80 -8.77 5.76
C TYR A 61 -4.29 -8.87 5.46
N ALA A 62 -4.80 -8.04 4.55
CA ALA A 62 -6.20 -8.11 4.18
C ALA A 62 -6.41 -7.69 2.73
N ILE A 63 -7.19 -8.49 1.99
CA ILE A 63 -7.79 -8.06 0.73
C ILE A 63 -9.26 -7.76 1.02
N SER A 64 -9.69 -6.53 0.75
CA SER A 64 -11.05 -6.08 1.01
C SER A 64 -11.56 -5.16 -0.09
N LYS A 65 -12.87 -5.15 -0.27
CA LYS A 65 -13.57 -4.20 -1.13
C LYS A 65 -13.69 -2.85 -0.41
N GLU A 66 -13.14 -1.80 -0.98
CA GLU A 66 -13.25 -0.41 -0.47
C GLU A 66 -13.90 0.51 -1.50
N ARG A 67 -14.59 1.54 -1.00
CA ARG A 67 -15.14 2.61 -1.85
C ARG A 67 -14.20 3.80 -1.84
N VAL A 68 -13.76 4.23 -3.02
CA VAL A 68 -12.83 5.34 -3.22
C VAL A 68 -13.42 6.39 -4.17
N GLY A 69 -12.84 7.59 -4.18
CA GLY A 69 -13.35 8.74 -4.93
C GLY A 69 -14.14 9.72 -4.06
N GLY A 70 -14.99 10.53 -4.68
CA GLY A 70 -15.72 11.61 -4.01
C GLY A 70 -15.05 12.97 -4.17
N ILE A 71 -15.42 13.91 -3.32
CA ILE A 71 -14.95 15.30 -3.37
C ILE A 71 -13.80 15.45 -2.37
N SER A 72 -12.62 15.83 -2.85
CA SER A 72 -11.48 16.15 -2.00
C SER A 72 -11.70 17.46 -1.24
N LEU A 73 -10.93 17.69 -0.17
CA LEU A 73 -10.92 18.97 0.56
C LEU A 73 -10.51 20.16 -0.34
N SER A 74 -9.78 19.90 -1.43
CA SER A 74 -9.41 20.90 -2.44
C SER A 74 -10.50 21.14 -3.49
N GLY A 75 -11.68 20.51 -3.36
CA GLY A 75 -12.82 20.68 -4.26
C GLY A 75 -12.77 19.84 -5.54
N ASN A 76 -11.74 19.00 -5.73
CA ASN A 76 -11.65 18.11 -6.88
C ASN A 76 -12.59 16.92 -6.67
N SER A 77 -13.46 16.65 -7.64
CA SER A 77 -14.33 15.48 -7.62
C SER A 77 -13.72 14.33 -8.44
N SER A 78 -13.85 13.13 -7.92
CA SER A 78 -13.60 11.87 -8.63
C SER A 78 -14.85 10.99 -8.53
N PRO A 79 -15.20 10.23 -9.58
CA PRO A 79 -16.28 9.27 -9.51
C PRO A 79 -16.11 8.33 -8.31
N LEU A 80 -17.21 8.07 -7.59
CA LEU A 80 -17.22 7.00 -6.59
C LEU A 80 -17.11 5.68 -7.33
N VAL A 81 -16.14 4.86 -6.94
CA VAL A 81 -15.89 3.52 -7.48
C VAL A 81 -15.58 2.57 -6.33
N ASP A 82 -15.91 1.28 -6.52
CA ASP A 82 -15.47 0.23 -5.63
C ASP A 82 -14.18 -0.38 -6.18
N VAL A 83 -13.25 -0.74 -5.30
CA VAL A 83 -11.96 -1.33 -5.66
C VAL A 83 -11.62 -2.47 -4.73
N ASN A 84 -10.96 -3.51 -5.26
CA ASN A 84 -10.20 -4.42 -4.41
C ASN A 84 -8.96 -3.68 -3.92
N LYS A 85 -8.76 -3.73 -2.61
CA LYS A 85 -7.59 -3.18 -1.95
C LYS A 85 -6.91 -4.27 -1.14
N LEU A 86 -5.62 -4.48 -1.42
CA LEU A 86 -4.73 -5.23 -0.56
C LEU A 86 -4.10 -4.24 0.44
N LEU A 87 -4.16 -4.57 1.73
CA LEU A 87 -3.56 -3.81 2.83
C LEU A 87 -2.58 -4.69 3.59
N LEU A 88 -1.40 -4.14 3.84
CA LEU A 88 -0.34 -4.68 4.64
C LEU A 88 0.05 -3.69 5.73
N ASP A 89 -0.14 -4.08 6.99
CA ASP A 89 0.27 -3.28 8.15
C ASP A 89 1.46 -3.96 8.81
N PHE A 90 2.53 -3.20 9.00
CA PHE A 90 3.75 -3.70 9.62
C PHE A 90 4.10 -2.91 10.88
N THR A 91 4.81 -3.56 11.79
CA THR A 91 5.33 -2.93 13.01
C THR A 91 6.70 -3.50 13.33
N VAL A 92 7.64 -2.64 13.71
CA VAL A 92 8.94 -3.07 14.21
C VAL A 92 8.79 -3.57 15.64
N GLU A 93 9.30 -4.77 15.94
CA GLU A 93 9.27 -5.32 17.28
C GLU A 93 10.06 -4.43 18.26
N GLY A 94 9.44 -4.11 19.40
CA GLY A 94 10.05 -3.25 20.42
C GLY A 94 9.80 -1.74 20.22
N ASP A 95 9.21 -1.32 19.10
CA ASP A 95 8.86 0.09 18.85
C ASP A 95 7.40 0.24 18.39
N HIS A 96 6.59 0.87 19.25
CA HIS A 96 5.16 1.09 19.00
C HIS A 96 4.86 2.16 17.96
N CYS A 97 5.82 3.04 17.64
CA CYS A 97 5.65 4.11 16.66
C CYS A 97 6.34 3.87 15.33
N SER A 98 7.20 2.86 15.23
CA SER A 98 7.74 2.39 13.96
C SER A 98 6.74 1.48 13.26
N LYS A 99 5.81 2.11 12.53
CA LYS A 99 4.79 1.43 11.74
C LYS A 99 4.88 1.89 10.30
N PHE A 100 4.62 0.97 9.39
CA PHE A 100 4.46 1.33 7.99
C PHE A 100 3.33 0.53 7.38
N TYR A 101 2.68 1.17 6.42
CA TYR A 101 1.50 0.67 5.75
C TYR A 101 1.80 0.61 4.27
N LEU A 102 1.42 -0.49 3.66
CA LEU A 102 1.45 -0.61 2.23
C LEU A 102 0.07 -1.02 1.76
N SER A 103 -0.46 -0.27 0.80
CA SER A 103 -1.71 -0.61 0.17
C SER A 103 -1.58 -0.64 -1.33
N PHE A 104 -2.30 -1.59 -1.94
CA PHE A 104 -2.46 -1.71 -3.38
C PHE A 104 -3.93 -1.67 -3.69
N TYR A 105 -4.33 -0.93 -4.72
CA TYR A 105 -5.69 -0.99 -5.22
C TYR A 105 -5.70 -0.83 -6.73
N LYS A 106 -6.68 -1.47 -7.38
CA LYS A 106 -6.86 -1.31 -8.81
C LYS A 106 -7.96 -0.31 -9.09
N ARG A 107 -7.73 0.58 -10.04
CA ARG A 107 -8.77 1.39 -10.65
C ARG A 107 -8.59 1.33 -12.15
N GLU A 108 -9.66 0.99 -12.86
CA GLU A 108 -9.62 0.72 -14.30
C GLU A 108 -8.57 -0.36 -14.62
N SER A 109 -7.59 -0.06 -15.47
CA SER A 109 -6.49 -0.96 -15.83
C SER A 109 -5.23 -0.76 -15.00
N THR A 110 -5.23 0.14 -14.02
CA THR A 110 -4.03 0.57 -13.30
C THR A 110 -4.05 0.09 -11.86
N VAL A 111 -2.94 -0.53 -11.43
CA VAL A 111 -2.68 -0.80 -10.01
C VAL A 111 -1.91 0.36 -9.43
N TYR A 112 -2.46 0.91 -8.34
CA TYR A 112 -1.85 1.96 -7.55
C TYR A 112 -1.27 1.34 -6.29
N SER A 113 -0.05 1.72 -5.94
CA SER A 113 0.61 1.37 -4.68
C SER A 113 0.80 2.62 -3.86
N ARG A 114 0.52 2.52 -2.57
CA ARG A 114 0.75 3.59 -1.61
C ARG A 114 1.53 3.06 -0.41
N PHE A 115 2.67 3.67 -0.14
CA PHE A 115 3.50 3.39 1.02
C PHE A 115 3.42 4.55 2.00
N ASP A 116 2.93 4.29 3.21
CA ASP A 116 2.87 5.26 4.30
C ASP A 116 3.86 4.84 5.40
N LEU A 117 4.77 5.75 5.75
CA LEU A 117 5.78 5.52 6.77
C LEU A 117 5.50 6.42 7.99
N ALA A 118 5.21 5.80 9.13
CA ALA A 118 5.04 6.48 10.40
C ALA A 118 6.28 6.27 11.27
N THR A 119 6.89 7.36 11.72
CA THR A 119 8.20 7.30 12.38
C THR A 119 8.27 8.28 13.52
N GLY A 120 8.54 7.77 14.72
CA GLY A 120 8.98 8.53 15.90
C GLY A 120 8.02 9.62 16.42
N GLY A 121 7.72 9.56 17.72
CA GLY A 121 6.96 10.57 18.45
C GLY A 121 5.59 10.06 18.90
N VAL A 122 5.07 10.61 20.00
CA VAL A 122 3.71 10.35 20.48
C VAL A 122 2.90 11.64 20.32
N PRO A 123 1.81 11.65 19.53
CA PRO A 123 1.24 10.53 18.78
C PRO A 123 2.14 10.08 17.60
N CYS A 124 2.05 8.80 17.22
CA CYS A 124 2.79 8.29 16.07
C CYS A 124 2.21 8.89 14.78
N GLU A 125 2.90 9.86 14.18
CA GLU A 125 2.45 10.56 12.99
C GLU A 125 3.00 9.91 11.71
N ILE A 126 2.16 9.82 10.67
CA ILE A 126 2.62 9.47 9.32
C ILE A 126 3.44 10.65 8.82
N ARG A 127 4.74 10.41 8.55
CA ARG A 127 5.65 11.46 8.12
C ARG A 127 5.82 11.50 6.61
N GLU A 128 5.71 10.35 5.95
CA GLU A 128 5.98 10.24 4.51
C GLU A 128 4.96 9.34 3.82
N VAL A 129 4.56 9.76 2.62
CA VAL A 129 3.62 9.06 1.76
C VAL A 129 4.21 8.99 0.35
N PHE A 130 4.37 7.78 -0.17
CA PHE A 130 4.84 7.53 -1.53
C PHE A 130 3.75 6.85 -2.34
N GLN A 131 3.56 7.27 -3.58
CA GLN A 131 2.56 6.71 -4.48
C GLN A 131 3.22 6.32 -5.79
N PHE A 132 2.85 5.14 -6.28
CA PHE A 132 3.37 4.55 -7.51
C PHE A 132 2.21 3.97 -8.31
N GLU A 133 2.34 3.96 -9.64
CA GLU A 133 1.32 3.43 -10.56
C GLU A 133 1.94 2.52 -11.61
N THR A 134 1.19 1.51 -12.06
CA THR A 134 1.59 0.64 -13.18
C THR A 134 1.42 1.34 -14.55
N PRO A 135 2.33 1.11 -15.50
CA PRO A 135 3.59 0.38 -15.36
C PRO A 135 4.62 1.19 -14.57
N TYR A 136 5.24 0.54 -13.57
CA TYR A 136 6.22 1.20 -12.71
C TYR A 136 7.45 1.61 -13.51
N SER A 137 7.80 2.90 -13.48
CA SER A 137 8.85 3.48 -14.31
C SER A 137 10.28 3.27 -13.80
N ASN A 138 10.47 2.76 -12.57
CA ASN A 138 11.76 2.71 -11.88
C ASN A 138 12.05 1.38 -11.15
N LEU A 139 11.61 0.25 -11.71
CA LEU A 139 11.91 -1.06 -11.13
C LEU A 139 13.38 -1.43 -11.35
N GLN A 140 14.02 -1.94 -10.31
CA GLN A 140 15.41 -2.40 -10.38
C GLN A 140 15.52 -3.90 -10.14
N ASN A 141 16.53 -4.49 -10.76
CA ASN A 141 17.00 -5.82 -10.43
C ASN A 141 18.03 -5.71 -9.31
N MET A 142 17.86 -6.50 -8.25
CA MET A 142 18.78 -6.57 -7.12
C MET A 142 19.07 -8.03 -6.76
N SER A 143 20.27 -8.29 -6.25
CA SER A 143 20.63 -9.59 -5.70
C SER A 143 21.06 -9.44 -4.24
N ILE A 144 20.51 -10.27 -3.37
CA ILE A 144 20.91 -10.37 -1.96
C ILE A 144 21.29 -11.83 -1.71
N GLY A 145 22.58 -12.07 -1.47
CA GLY A 145 23.12 -13.43 -1.44
C GLY A 145 22.91 -14.13 -2.79
N ASN A 146 22.27 -15.29 -2.78
CA ASN A 146 21.97 -16.07 -3.99
C ASN A 146 20.56 -15.83 -4.55
N LYS A 147 19.77 -14.94 -3.95
CA LYS A 147 18.40 -14.64 -4.39
C LYS A 147 18.39 -13.38 -5.24
N ILE A 148 17.72 -13.47 -6.38
CA ILE A 148 17.50 -12.36 -7.32
C ILE A 148 16.08 -11.83 -7.12
N TYR A 149 15.95 -10.51 -7.11
CA TYR A 149 14.72 -9.75 -7.04
C TYR A 149 14.66 -8.83 -8.26
N ASP A 150 13.59 -8.92 -9.03
CA ASP A 150 13.50 -8.39 -10.39
C ASP A 150 12.48 -7.25 -10.55
N LYS A 151 11.76 -6.92 -9.46
CA LYS A 151 10.76 -5.84 -9.42
C LYS A 151 10.87 -5.04 -8.14
N VAL A 152 12.07 -4.52 -7.87
CA VAL A 152 12.36 -3.79 -6.63
C VAL A 152 12.06 -2.30 -6.81
N LEU A 153 11.17 -1.78 -5.96
CA LEU A 153 11.03 -0.35 -5.69
C LEU A 153 12.07 0.05 -4.65
N ILE A 154 12.81 1.11 -4.97
CA ILE A 154 13.68 1.81 -4.02
C ILE A 154 12.95 3.07 -3.59
N ILE A 155 12.66 3.15 -2.30
CA ILE A 155 11.97 4.29 -1.69
C ILE A 155 13.00 5.05 -0.86
N GLU A 156 13.31 6.28 -1.28
CA GLU A 156 14.21 7.16 -0.53
C GLU A 156 13.41 8.01 0.44
N THR A 157 13.78 7.96 1.73
CA THR A 157 13.15 8.74 2.79
C THR A 157 13.89 10.06 2.97
N GLN A 158 13.15 11.15 3.18
CA GLN A 158 13.74 12.49 3.33
C GLN A 158 13.88 12.89 4.80
N ASN A 159 13.08 12.27 5.67
CA ASN A 159 13.12 12.45 7.11
C ASN A 159 13.80 11.23 7.74
N PRO A 160 14.79 11.44 8.64
CA PRO A 160 15.42 10.35 9.36
C PRO A 160 14.35 9.65 10.18
N SER A 161 13.96 8.51 9.64
CA SER A 161 13.09 7.53 10.24
C SER A 161 14.01 6.47 10.83
N SER A 162 13.71 5.87 11.95
CA SER A 162 14.62 4.88 12.53
C SER A 162 13.88 3.66 13.00
N PHE A 163 14.25 2.50 12.49
CA PHE A 163 13.80 1.22 13.02
C PHE A 163 14.63 0.79 14.25
N SER A 164 15.74 1.49 14.54
CA SER A 164 16.54 1.31 15.74
C SER A 164 17.15 2.63 16.22
N GLN A 165 17.49 2.74 17.50
CA GLN A 165 18.11 3.96 18.03
C GLN A 165 19.49 4.26 17.43
N ASN A 166 20.12 3.25 16.82
CA ASN A 166 21.47 3.33 16.27
C ASN A 166 21.46 3.67 14.78
N TYR A 167 20.30 3.80 14.15
CA TYR A 167 20.22 3.76 12.70
C TYR A 167 19.14 4.66 12.09
N ASN A 168 19.53 5.53 11.14
CA ASN A 168 18.59 6.34 10.37
C ASN A 168 18.32 5.68 9.01
N LEU A 169 17.07 5.26 8.82
CA LEU A 169 16.49 4.82 7.56
C LEU A 169 16.52 5.95 6.53
N THR A 170 17.18 5.66 5.43
CA THR A 170 17.33 6.50 4.24
C THR A 170 16.75 5.84 3.00
N LYS A 171 16.77 4.50 2.92
CA LYS A 171 16.24 3.74 1.78
C LYS A 171 15.52 2.48 2.21
N LEU A 172 14.37 2.21 1.61
CA LEU A 172 13.67 0.93 1.69
C LEU A 172 13.72 0.22 0.34
N TYR A 173 13.95 -1.10 0.38
CA TYR A 173 13.94 -1.97 -0.78
C TYR A 173 12.73 -2.90 -0.69
N PHE A 174 11.80 -2.69 -1.60
CA PHE A 174 10.53 -3.40 -1.64
C PHE A 174 10.37 -4.12 -2.98
N ASP A 175 10.40 -5.44 -2.97
CA ASP A 175 10.06 -6.26 -4.12
C ASP A 175 8.54 -6.38 -4.24
N LEU A 176 7.99 -6.07 -5.41
CA LEU A 176 6.53 -6.07 -5.62
C LEU A 176 5.87 -7.46 -5.45
N LYS A 177 6.63 -8.55 -5.51
CA LYS A 177 6.12 -9.92 -5.33
C LYS A 177 6.45 -10.49 -3.95
N PHE A 178 7.62 -10.20 -3.41
CA PHE A 178 8.13 -10.79 -2.17
C PHE A 178 8.04 -9.86 -0.96
N GLY A 179 7.74 -8.58 -1.17
CA GLY A 179 7.59 -7.61 -0.09
C GLY A 179 8.88 -6.87 0.29
N PHE A 180 9.01 -6.54 1.57
CA PHE A 180 10.24 -5.97 2.14
C PHE A 180 11.40 -6.96 2.03
N ILE A 181 12.47 -6.54 1.35
CA ILE A 181 13.66 -7.37 1.13
C ILE A 181 14.91 -6.80 1.82
N GLY A 182 14.89 -5.52 2.20
CA GLY A 182 15.95 -4.90 2.97
C GLY A 182 15.76 -3.39 3.11
N PHE A 183 16.69 -2.77 3.82
CA PHE A 183 16.75 -1.32 3.96
C PHE A 183 18.20 -0.86 4.10
N ASP A 184 18.44 0.31 3.51
CA ASP A 184 19.70 1.03 3.42
C ASP A 184 20.82 0.37 2.60
N ASP A 185 21.48 1.22 1.80
CA ASP A 185 22.11 0.90 0.52
C ASP A 185 23.38 0.02 0.57
N THR A 186 23.40 -0.96 -0.32
CA THR A 186 24.48 -1.89 -0.66
C THR A 186 25.73 -1.25 -1.25
N GLN A 187 25.70 -0.06 -1.84
CA GLN A 187 26.93 0.52 -2.39
C GLN A 187 27.97 0.87 -1.31
N ASN A 188 27.56 0.93 -0.03
CA ASN A 188 28.42 1.27 1.10
C ASN A 188 28.28 0.31 2.31
N ASN A 189 28.04 -0.99 2.10
CA ASN A 189 27.65 -2.01 3.10
C ASN A 189 26.19 -1.92 3.54
N ILE A 190 25.37 -2.89 3.12
CA ILE A 190 24.04 -3.12 3.70
C ILE A 190 24.21 -3.24 5.21
N ASN A 191 23.52 -2.37 5.94
CA ASN A 191 23.31 -2.61 7.35
C ASN A 191 22.32 -3.74 7.47
N TYR A 192 21.03 -3.65 7.14
CA TYR A 192 20.09 -4.73 7.46
C TYR A 192 19.55 -5.50 6.24
N ARG A 193 19.82 -6.80 6.18
CA ARG A 193 19.31 -7.72 5.14
C ARG A 193 18.42 -8.81 5.72
N ILE A 194 17.46 -9.29 4.92
CA ILE A 194 16.61 -10.42 5.33
C ILE A 194 17.47 -11.67 5.58
N VAL A 195 17.26 -12.30 6.73
CA VAL A 195 17.91 -13.56 7.12
C VAL A 195 16.87 -14.66 6.96
N ASN A 196 16.69 -15.15 5.74
CA ASN A 196 15.85 -16.33 5.51
C ASN A 196 16.56 -17.60 5.98
#